data_AF-A0A956GYZ4-F1
#
_entry.id   AF-A0A956GYZ4-F1
#
_cell.length_a   1.000
_cell.length_b   1.000
_cell.length_c   1.000
_cell.angle_alpha   90.00
_cell.angle_beta   90.00
_cell.angle_gamma   90.00
#
_symmetry.space_group_name_H-M   'P 1'
#
loop_
_entity.id
_entity.type
_entity.pdbx_description
1 polymer ?
#
loop_
_entity_poly.entity_id
_entity_poly.type
_entity_poly.pdbx_seq_one_letter_code
_entity_poly.pdbx_strand_id
1 'polypeptide(L)'
;MDIRTSVREFIQDSVLPHRASETFADSDNIFELGFVDSMTPLSLVNFLEQNFVIKVQNEDLEIGNFSSIDRIAAFVESKRARAS
;
A
#
# COMPACT_ATOMS: atom_id res chain seq x y z
N MET A 1 13.95 -1.53 -7.76
CA MET A 1 13.02 -0.53 -7.21
C MET A 1 12.72 -0.92 -5.78
N ASP A 2 12.72 0.02 -4.84
CA ASP A 2 12.42 -0.23 -3.43
C ASP A 2 10.90 -0.38 -3.22
N ILE A 3 10.48 -1.15 -2.19
CA ILE A 3 9.07 -1.41 -1.89
C ILE A 3 8.29 -0.11 -1.70
N ARG A 4 8.84 0.86 -0.95
CA ARG A 4 8.19 2.14 -0.68
C ARG A 4 7.97 2.93 -1.96
N THR A 5 8.97 2.97 -2.85
CA THR A 5 8.86 3.67 -4.14
C THR A 5 7.74 3.08 -4.99
N SER A 6 7.67 1.75 -5.10
CA SER A 6 6.63 1.08 -5.89
C SER A 6 5.22 1.31 -5.31
N VAL A 7 5.07 1.26 -3.99
CA VAL A 7 3.79 1.53 -3.32
C VAL A 7 3.38 2.99 -3.49
N ARG A 8 4.32 3.93 -3.37
CA ARG A 8 4.07 5.36 -3.59
C ARG A 8 3.54 5.64 -4.98
N GLU A 9 4.23 5.13 -6.01
CA GLU A 9 3.81 5.32 -7.40
C GLU A 9 2.42 4.72 -7.62
N PHE A 10 2.16 3.51 -7.13
CA PHE A 10 0.83 2.89 -7.24
C PHE A 10 -0.27 3.74 -6.60
N ILE A 11 -0.05 4.26 -5.39
CA ILE A 11 -1.02 5.12 -4.71
C ILE A 11 -1.22 6.41 -5.50
N GLN A 12 -0.15 7.06 -5.98
CA GLN A 12 -0.29 8.28 -6.78
C GLN A 12 -1.08 8.06 -8.08
N ASP A 13 -0.82 6.96 -8.78
CA ASP A 13 -1.49 6.61 -10.05
C ASP A 13 -2.94 6.17 -9.84
N SER A 14 -3.20 5.35 -8.81
CA SER A 14 -4.51 4.75 -8.58
C SER A 14 -5.47 5.69 -7.84
N VAL A 15 -4.94 6.61 -7.04
CA VAL A 15 -5.71 7.35 -6.03
C VAL A 15 -5.74 8.85 -6.29
N LEU A 16 -4.69 9.41 -6.92
CA LEU A 16 -4.57 10.86 -7.15
C LEU A 16 -4.40 11.25 -8.62
N PRO A 17 -5.19 10.72 -9.58
CA PRO A 17 -5.04 11.14 -10.99
C PRO A 17 -5.29 12.65 -11.19
N HIS A 18 -6.03 13.30 -10.29
CA HIS A 18 -6.32 14.75 -10.33
C HIS A 18 -5.56 15.57 -9.27
N ARG A 19 -4.73 14.93 -8.43
CA ARG A 19 -3.96 15.56 -7.35
C ARG A 19 -2.50 15.13 -7.32
N ALA A 20 -1.93 14.81 -8.48
CA ALA A 20 -0.54 14.34 -8.61
C ALA A 20 0.52 15.30 -8.01
N SER A 21 0.18 16.57 -7.78
CA SER A 21 1.04 17.55 -7.11
C SER A 21 0.94 17.55 -5.58
N GLU A 22 -0.03 16.85 -4.98
CA GLU A 22 -0.09 16.67 -3.53
C GLU A 22 0.93 15.62 -3.10
N THR A 23 1.76 15.99 -2.13
CA THR A 23 2.77 15.12 -1.56
C THR A 23 2.34 14.73 -0.15
N PHE A 24 2.62 13.49 0.22
CA PHE A 24 2.37 12.96 1.56
C PHE A 24 3.61 12.17 2.01
N ALA A 25 3.88 12.18 3.30
CA ALA A 25 4.99 11.45 3.91
C ALA A 25 4.70 9.94 3.92
N ASP A 26 5.74 9.11 3.98
CA ASP A 26 5.58 7.64 4.06
C ASP A 26 4.83 7.19 5.32
N SER A 27 4.84 8.03 6.36
CA SER A 27 4.16 7.83 7.64
C SER A 27 2.70 8.29 7.67
N ASP A 28 2.25 9.05 6.68
CA ASP A 28 0.92 9.65 6.71
C ASP A 28 -0.18 8.60 6.49
N ASN A 29 -1.30 8.78 7.18
CA ASN A 29 -2.45 7.90 7.01
C ASN A 29 -3.21 8.26 5.72
N ILE A 30 -3.01 7.49 4.67
CA ILE A 30 -3.61 7.73 3.35
C ILE A 30 -5.14 7.59 3.32
N PHE A 31 -5.73 6.89 4.29
CA PHE A 31 -7.19 6.84 4.44
C PHE A 31 -7.74 8.11 5.10
N GLU A 32 -7.06 8.63 6.12
CA GLU A 32 -7.47 9.86 6.81
C GLU A 32 -7.29 11.11 5.94
N LEU A 33 -6.28 11.11 5.07
CA LEU A 33 -6.10 12.14 4.05
C LEU A 33 -7.21 12.11 2.98
N GLY A 34 -8.11 11.13 3.02
CA GLY A 34 -9.21 11.00 2.08
C GLY A 34 -8.75 10.61 0.67
N PHE A 35 -7.53 10.09 0.55
CA PHE A 35 -7.03 9.60 -0.72
C PHE A 35 -7.73 8.28 -1.04
N VAL A 36 -7.72 7.32 -0.12
CA VAL A 36 -8.21 5.97 -0.38
C VAL A 36 -9.75 5.87 -0.21
N ASP A 37 -10.45 5.43 -1.26
CA ASP A 37 -11.90 5.14 -1.24
C ASP A 37 -12.22 3.66 -0.95
N SER A 38 -13.50 3.28 -0.99
CA SER A 38 -13.94 1.91 -0.70
C SER A 38 -13.51 0.85 -1.73
N MET A 39 -13.04 1.23 -2.92
CA MET A 39 -12.62 0.30 -3.99
C MET A 39 -11.11 0.10 -4.04
N THR A 40 -10.36 1.10 -3.57
CA THR A 40 -8.89 1.14 -3.61
C THR A 40 -8.17 0.04 -2.79
N PRO A 41 -8.67 -0.44 -1.62
CA PRO A 41 -7.97 -1.45 -0.83
C PRO A 41 -7.78 -2.80 -1.54
N LEU A 42 -8.76 -3.25 -2.33
CA LEU A 42 -8.65 -4.52 -3.06
C LEU A 42 -7.64 -4.43 -4.20
N SER A 43 -7.60 -3.29 -4.91
CA SER A 43 -6.60 -3.02 -5.95
C SER A 43 -5.20 -2.95 -5.36
N LEU A 44 -5.04 -2.35 -4.19
CA LEU A 44 -3.76 -2.32 -3.45
C LEU A 44 -3.31 -3.73 -3.09
N VAL A 45 -4.19 -4.56 -2.51
CA VAL A 45 -3.85 -5.95 -2.17
C VAL A 45 -3.39 -6.72 -3.41
N ASN A 46 -4.14 -6.65 -4.51
CA ASN A 46 -3.78 -7.33 -5.75
C ASN A 46 -2.43 -6.82 -6.30
N PHE A 47 -2.18 -5.51 -6.27
CA PHE A 47 -0.89 -4.94 -6.64
C PHE A 47 0.25 -5.53 -5.80
N LEU A 48 0.09 -5.62 -4.47
CA LEU A 48 1.12 -6.13 -3.58
C LEU A 48 1.40 -7.61 -3.82
N GLU A 49 0.36 -8.44 -3.97
CA GLU A 49 0.50 -9.87 -4.23
C GLU A 49 1.25 -10.13 -5.54
N GLN A 50 0.88 -9.43 -6.61
CA GLN A 50 1.49 -9.61 -7.94
C GLN A 50 2.94 -9.09 -8.00
N ASN A 51 3.23 -7.92 -7.41
CA ASN A 51 4.55 -7.29 -7.52
C ASN A 51 5.58 -7.86 -6.55
N PHE A 52 5.16 -8.34 -5.39
CA PHE A 52 6.07 -8.81 -4.34
C PHE A 52 6.02 -10.33 -4.12
N VAL A 53 5.18 -11.04 -4.87
CA VAL A 53 5.02 -12.51 -4.80
C VAL A 53 4.69 -12.94 -3.36
N ILE A 54 3.76 -12.22 -2.74
CA ILE A 54 3.25 -12.49 -1.40
C ILE A 54 1.78 -12.92 -1.47
N LYS A 55 1.28 -13.52 -0.38
CA LYS A 55 -0.14 -13.79 -0.20
C LYS A 55 -0.69 -12.99 0.98
N VAL A 56 -1.75 -12.26 0.74
CA VAL A 56 -2.51 -11.51 1.74
C VAL A 56 -3.73 -12.33 2.13
N GLN A 57 -3.87 -12.63 3.42
CA GLN A 57 -5.00 -13.36 3.96
C GLN A 57 -6.02 -12.39 4.55
N ASN A 58 -7.23 -12.86 4.83
CA ASN A 58 -8.28 -12.02 5.40
C ASN A 58 -7.87 -11.41 6.75
N GLU A 59 -7.10 -12.12 7.55
CA GLU A 59 -6.60 -11.64 8.84
C GLU A 59 -5.54 -10.55 8.69
N ASP A 60 -4.89 -10.47 7.52
CA ASP A 60 -3.91 -9.43 7.23
C ASP A 60 -4.57 -8.09 6.83
N LEU A 61 -5.84 -8.11 6.36
CA LEU A 61 -6.62 -6.98 5.85
C LEU A 61 -7.02 -5.94 6.91
N GLU A 62 -6.37 -5.95 8.07
CA GLU A 62 -6.52 -4.88 9.04
C GLU A 62 -6.04 -3.55 8.43
N ILE A 63 -6.89 -2.52 8.50
CA ILE A 63 -6.60 -1.16 7.98
C ILE A 63 -5.24 -0.66 8.49
N GLY A 64 -4.88 -1.04 9.71
CA GLY A 64 -3.60 -0.71 10.32
C GLY A 64 -2.37 -1.22 9.57
N ASN A 65 -2.44 -2.27 8.74
CA ASN A 65 -1.30 -2.74 7.93
C ASN A 65 -1.15 -1.94 6.64
N PHE A 66 -2.23 -1.32 6.16
CA PHE A 66 -2.29 -0.66 4.86
C PHE A 66 -2.44 0.87 4.96
N SER A 67 -2.40 1.43 6.18
CA SER A 67 -2.71 2.84 6.40
C SER A 67 -1.64 3.81 5.94
N SER A 68 -0.39 3.38 5.77
CA SER A 68 0.69 4.23 5.26
C SER A 68 1.71 3.42 4.47
N ILE A 69 2.55 4.09 3.68
CA ILE A 69 3.60 3.43 2.87
C ILE A 69 4.55 2.64 3.77
N ASP A 70 4.95 3.21 4.92
CA ASP A 70 5.83 2.52 5.86
C ASP A 70 5.23 1.22 6.38
N ARG A 71 3.94 1.22 6.69
CA ARG A 71 3.25 0.03 7.18
C ARG A 71 3.10 -1.04 6.11
N ILE A 72 2.76 -0.63 4.90
CA ILE A 72 2.69 -1.52 3.74
C ILE A 72 4.06 -2.15 3.49
N ALA A 73 5.13 -1.35 3.50
CA ALA A 73 6.49 -1.83 3.29
C ALA A 73 6.89 -2.85 4.35
N ALA A 74 6.68 -2.54 5.62
CA ALA A 74 6.96 -3.45 6.73
C ALA A 74 6.15 -4.76 6.63
N PHE A 75 4.88 -4.67 6.21
CA PHE A 75 4.04 -5.85 5.97
C PHE A 75 4.60 -6.74 4.86
N VAL A 76 4.97 -6.15 3.72
CA VAL A 76 5.56 -6.88 2.57
C VAL A 76 6.87 -7.55 2.98
N GLU A 77 7.76 -6.84 3.67
CA GLU A 77 9.04 -7.38 4.14
C GLU A 77 8.82 -8.58 5.09
N SER A 78 7.90 -8.44 6.04
CA SER A 78 7.52 -9.51 6.98
C SER A 78 6.99 -10.75 6.25
N LYS A 79 6.15 -10.57 5.22
CA LYS A 79 5.63 -11.68 4.40
C LYS A 79 6.72 -12.39 3.62
N ARG A 80 7.64 -11.65 2.99
CA ARG A 80 8.75 -12.23 2.23
C ARG A 80 9.72 -13.00 3.12
N ALA A 81 10.00 -12.49 4.33
CA ALA A 81 10.85 -13.17 5.30
C ALA A 81 10.26 -14.50 5.80
N ARG A 82 8.93 -14.59 5.94
CA ARG A 82 8.23 -15.83 6.37
C ARG A 82 8.05 -16.86 5.26
N ALA A 83 8.24 -16.46 4.00
CA ALA A 83 8.17 -17.34 2.83
C ALA A 83 9.51 -18.00 2.49
N SER A 84 10.56 -17.72 3.28
CA SER A 84 11.93 -18.26 3.12
C SER A 84 12.20 -19.42 4.08
#